data_AF-A0A8D0C2V7-F1
#
_entry.id   AF-A0A8D0C2V7-F1
#
_cell.length_a   1.000
_cell.length_b   1.000
_cell.length_c   1.000
_cell.angle_alpha   90.00
_cell.angle_beta   90.00
_cell.angle_gamma   90.00
#
_symmetry.space_group_name_H-M   'P 1'
#
loop_
_entity.id
_entity.type
_entity.pdbx_description
1 polymer ?
#
loop_
_entity_poly.entity_id
_entity_poly.type
_entity_poly.pdbx_seq_one_letter_code
_entity_poly.pdbx_strand_id
1 'polypeptide(L)'
;MGNVPSALKHCLSYQHLLKEQLWIGEAAPQPTALQHPGQELLTNGFPEFVKIVEVGPRDGLQNEKAVVPTDVKIELIDRLSRTGLPVIEVTSFVSSKWVPQMADHTEVMRGIEQYPGVRYPVLTPNIQGFHSAISAGATEVSVFGAASESFSKMNINCSIEESMEKFEDVIKSARKMDIPVRGYVSCALGCPYEGSIEPSKVAEVSKRLYSLGCYEISLGDTIGVGTPGSMKRMLEAVMEEVPVTAVAVHCHDTYGQALANILTALQNRSRLHPHGSLNEVAAVQCQGAAPMCGGGVETLQRLHFAPCLLYKAETCPHCQKEGARVSIADNPPWLTATFL
;
A
#
# COMPACT_ATOMS: atom_id res chain seq x y z
N MET A 1 14.38 -42.26 -3.25
CA MET A 1 14.96 -40.98 -2.77
C MET A 1 14.40 -39.88 -3.65
N GLY A 2 13.21 -39.39 -3.32
CA GLY A 2 12.46 -38.43 -4.15
C GLY A 2 12.66 -37.02 -3.63
N ASN A 3 13.26 -36.15 -4.43
CA ASN A 3 13.26 -34.71 -4.21
C ASN A 3 11.87 -34.17 -4.56
N VAL A 4 11.18 -33.60 -3.57
CA VAL A 4 9.95 -32.83 -3.79
C VAL A 4 10.35 -31.37 -4.04
N PRO A 5 9.80 -30.70 -5.09
CA PRO A 5 10.08 -29.30 -5.38
C PRO A 5 9.67 -28.36 -4.23
N SER A 6 10.47 -27.32 -3.99
CA SER A 6 10.30 -26.32 -2.91
C SER A 6 8.97 -25.55 -2.94
N ALA A 7 8.20 -25.62 -4.02
CA ALA A 7 6.93 -24.92 -4.18
C ALA A 7 5.77 -25.52 -3.35
N LEU A 8 5.91 -26.72 -2.78
CA LEU A 8 4.82 -27.43 -2.08
C LEU A 8 4.89 -27.37 -0.55
N LYS A 9 5.83 -26.61 0.04
CA LYS A 9 6.00 -26.53 1.50
C LYS A 9 5.26 -25.38 2.20
N HIS A 10 4.61 -24.48 1.47
CA HIS A 10 4.01 -23.27 2.06
C HIS A 10 2.52 -23.42 2.33
N CYS A 11 2.16 -24.32 3.26
CA CYS A 11 0.87 -24.37 3.96
C CYS A 11 1.07 -24.84 5.40
N LEU A 12 2.18 -24.46 6.02
CA LEU A 12 2.50 -24.86 7.39
C LEU A 12 2.23 -23.71 8.35
N SER A 13 1.46 -24.00 9.41
CA SER A 13 1.27 -23.07 10.52
C SER A 13 2.62 -22.67 11.13
N TYR A 14 2.68 -21.48 11.73
CA TYR A 14 3.88 -20.90 12.37
C TYR A 14 4.64 -21.88 13.27
N GLN A 15 3.93 -22.78 13.96
CA GLN A 15 4.53 -23.80 14.83
C GLN A 15 5.37 -24.85 14.08
N HIS A 16 5.01 -25.18 12.84
CA HIS A 16 5.76 -26.17 12.06
C HIS A 16 7.02 -25.56 11.43
N LEU A 17 6.96 -24.28 11.05
CA LEU A 17 8.07 -23.55 10.44
C LEU A 17 9.20 -23.30 11.46
N LEU A 18 8.83 -23.00 12.71
CA LEU A 18 9.78 -22.92 13.83
C LEU A 18 10.45 -24.28 14.12
N LYS A 19 9.74 -25.40 13.95
CA LYS A 19 10.29 -26.76 14.12
C LYS A 19 11.27 -27.15 13.01
N GLU A 20 11.05 -26.73 11.77
CA GLU A 20 11.94 -27.09 10.65
C GLU A 20 13.19 -26.18 10.56
N GLN A 21 13.09 -24.88 10.89
CA GLN A 21 14.20 -23.94 10.74
C GLN A 21 15.13 -23.84 11.96
N LEU A 22 14.63 -24.09 13.16
CA LEU A 22 15.46 -24.24 14.34
C LEU A 22 15.72 -25.73 14.46
N TRP A 23 16.97 -26.18 14.30
CA TRP A 23 17.41 -27.55 14.61
C TRP A 23 17.24 -27.86 16.12
N ILE A 24 16.00 -27.87 16.61
CA ILE A 24 15.65 -28.38 17.93
C ILE A 24 15.24 -29.82 17.67
N GLY A 25 16.27 -30.69 17.64
CA GLY A 25 16.10 -32.12 17.46
C GLY A 25 15.09 -32.68 18.45
N GLU A 26 14.26 -33.61 17.97
CA GLU A 26 13.37 -34.38 18.84
C GLU A 26 14.19 -35.25 19.82
N ALA A 27 13.70 -35.26 21.07
CA ALA A 27 13.98 -36.18 22.16
C ALA A 27 15.33 -36.04 22.91
N ALA A 28 15.30 -35.24 23.98
CA ALA A 28 16.03 -35.52 25.22
C ALA A 28 15.09 -35.26 26.43
N PRO A 29 15.19 -36.04 27.51
CA PRO A 29 14.13 -36.18 28.52
C PRO A 29 14.00 -34.90 29.35
N GLN A 30 12.76 -34.62 29.77
CA GLN A 30 12.42 -33.43 30.54
C GLN A 30 13.36 -33.16 31.72
N PRO A 31 13.94 -31.95 31.81
CA PRO A 31 14.34 -31.38 33.07
C PRO A 31 13.33 -30.30 33.47
N THR A 32 12.64 -30.58 34.57
CA THR A 32 12.14 -29.61 35.57
C THR A 32 11.96 -28.16 35.13
N ALA A 33 10.70 -27.75 35.04
CA ALA A 33 10.17 -26.39 35.17
C ALA A 33 11.23 -25.28 35.40
N LEU A 34 11.83 -24.80 34.31
CA LEU A 34 12.32 -23.44 34.22
C LEU A 34 11.35 -22.68 33.34
N GLN A 35 10.50 -21.88 33.98
CA GLN A 35 9.66 -20.90 33.31
C GLN A 35 10.60 -19.95 32.55
N HIS A 36 10.70 -20.10 31.23
CA HIS A 36 11.37 -19.15 30.37
C HIS A 36 10.43 -17.95 30.15
N PRO A 37 10.76 -16.73 30.64
CA PRO A 37 9.90 -15.54 30.45
C PRO A 37 9.96 -14.97 29.02
N GLY A 38 10.48 -15.71 28.04
CA GLY A 38 10.85 -15.18 26.72
C GLY A 38 9.88 -15.51 25.58
N GLN A 39 8.87 -16.37 25.80
CA GLN A 39 8.00 -16.86 24.74
C GLN A 39 6.70 -16.06 24.55
N GLU A 40 6.30 -15.23 25.53
CA GLU A 40 5.13 -14.34 25.42
C GLU A 40 5.41 -13.01 24.68
N LEU A 41 6.67 -12.71 24.36
CA LEU A 41 7.08 -11.40 23.84
C LEU A 41 6.97 -11.23 22.32
N LEU A 42 6.72 -12.29 21.55
CA LEU A 42 6.72 -12.20 20.08
C LEU A 42 5.37 -11.81 19.47
N THR A 43 4.26 -11.89 20.22
CA THR A 43 2.91 -11.57 19.70
C THR A 43 2.32 -10.29 20.28
N ASN A 44 2.85 -9.74 21.38
CA ASN A 44 2.32 -8.53 22.05
C ASN A 44 2.74 -7.20 21.40
N GLY A 45 3.12 -7.22 20.13
CA GLY A 45 3.79 -6.10 19.47
C GLY A 45 3.47 -5.94 17.99
N PHE A 46 2.32 -6.40 17.51
CA PHE A 46 1.88 -6.18 16.13
C PHE A 46 0.40 -5.79 16.11
N PRO A 47 -0.04 -5.01 15.10
CA PRO A 47 -1.47 -4.68 14.98
C PRO A 47 -2.28 -5.94 14.69
N GLU A 48 -3.49 -6.03 15.25
CA GLU A 48 -4.40 -7.15 14.99
C GLU A 48 -4.92 -7.15 13.54
N PHE A 49 -5.09 -5.96 12.97
CA PHE A 49 -5.63 -5.73 11.64
C PHE A 49 -4.76 -4.79 10.81
N VAL A 50 -4.73 -5.05 9.51
CA VAL A 50 -4.04 -4.24 8.49
C VAL A 50 -5.01 -4.10 7.31
N LYS A 51 -5.48 -2.89 7.00
CA LYS A 51 -6.15 -2.62 5.71
C LYS A 51 -5.09 -2.45 4.64
N ILE A 52 -5.33 -3.08 3.51
CA ILE A 52 -4.50 -2.93 2.33
C ILE A 52 -5.21 -1.92 1.43
N VAL A 53 -4.45 -0.98 0.87
CA VAL A 53 -4.95 -0.08 -0.17
C VAL A 53 -4.38 -0.58 -1.48
N GLU A 54 -5.22 -1.22 -2.30
CA GLU A 54 -4.80 -1.73 -3.60
C GLU A 54 -4.62 -0.57 -4.57
N VAL A 55 -3.45 -0.45 -5.20
CA VAL A 55 -3.11 0.67 -6.11
C VAL A 55 -2.74 0.20 -7.50
N GLY A 56 -2.81 -1.09 -7.78
CA GLY A 56 -2.56 -1.69 -9.08
C GLY A 56 -3.32 -0.98 -10.21
N PRO A 57 -4.64 -0.72 -10.11
CA PRO A 57 -5.40 -0.09 -11.19
C PRO A 57 -4.97 1.34 -11.53
N ARG A 58 -4.54 2.14 -10.55
CA ARG A 58 -4.01 3.49 -10.77
C ARG A 58 -2.51 3.48 -10.91
N ASP A 59 -1.82 3.38 -9.79
CA ASP A 59 -0.38 3.59 -9.68
C ASP A 59 0.36 2.49 -10.45
N GLY A 60 -0.15 1.26 -10.46
CA GLY A 60 0.50 0.14 -11.16
C GLY A 60 0.44 0.36 -12.66
N LEU A 61 -0.78 0.46 -13.20
CA LEU A 61 -1.00 0.68 -14.63
C LEU A 61 -0.44 2.01 -15.14
N GLN A 62 -0.30 3.03 -14.29
CA GLN A 62 0.34 4.29 -14.67
C GLN A 62 1.84 4.12 -14.99
N ASN A 63 2.52 3.19 -14.32
CA ASN A 63 3.94 2.90 -14.54
C ASN A 63 4.18 1.81 -15.60
N GLU A 64 3.13 1.19 -16.12
CA GLU A 64 3.21 0.23 -17.21
C GLU A 64 3.53 0.90 -18.55
N LYS A 65 4.34 0.20 -19.36
CA LYS A 65 4.73 0.70 -20.70
C LYS A 65 3.57 0.68 -21.68
N ALA A 66 2.68 -0.31 -21.55
CA ALA A 66 1.53 -0.48 -22.42
C ALA A 66 0.31 0.23 -21.83
N VAL A 67 -0.47 0.88 -22.69
CA VAL A 67 -1.80 1.40 -22.29
C VAL A 67 -2.77 0.23 -22.30
N VAL A 68 -3.28 -0.12 -21.12
CA VAL A 68 -4.29 -1.16 -20.96
C VAL A 68 -5.66 -0.63 -21.39
N PRO A 69 -6.45 -1.38 -22.19
CA PRO A 69 -7.81 -1.01 -22.58
C PRO A 69 -8.75 -0.76 -21.39
N THR A 70 -9.71 0.13 -21.57
CA THR A 70 -10.64 0.59 -20.52
C THR A 70 -11.48 -0.54 -19.93
N ASP A 71 -12.01 -1.43 -20.77
CA ASP A 71 -12.79 -2.60 -20.36
C ASP A 71 -11.98 -3.55 -19.47
N VAL A 72 -10.70 -3.76 -19.79
CA VAL A 72 -9.78 -4.56 -18.99
C VAL A 72 -9.50 -3.92 -17.63
N LYS A 73 -9.38 -2.58 -17.57
CA LYS A 73 -9.23 -1.86 -16.30
C LYS A 73 -10.46 -2.01 -15.41
N ILE A 74 -11.64 -1.83 -15.97
CA ILE A 74 -12.92 -2.00 -15.27
C ILE A 74 -13.02 -3.42 -14.73
N GLU A 75 -12.76 -4.43 -15.57
CA GLU A 75 -12.80 -5.83 -15.17
C GLU A 75 -11.82 -6.14 -14.03
N LEU A 76 -10.61 -5.58 -14.07
CA LEU A 76 -9.63 -5.71 -12.99
C LEU A 76 -10.18 -5.15 -11.66
N ILE A 77 -10.75 -3.95 -11.69
CA ILE A 77 -11.27 -3.29 -10.48
C ILE A 77 -12.47 -4.03 -9.91
N ASP A 78 -13.39 -4.50 -10.76
CA ASP A 78 -14.56 -5.26 -10.33
C ASP A 78 -14.15 -6.61 -9.71
N ARG A 79 -13.15 -7.27 -10.27
CA ARG A 79 -12.58 -8.51 -9.70
C ARG A 79 -11.93 -8.23 -8.34
N LEU A 80 -11.13 -7.16 -8.22
CA LEU A 80 -10.51 -6.76 -6.95
C LEU A 80 -11.56 -6.43 -5.89
N SER A 81 -12.66 -5.80 -6.27
CA SER A 81 -13.77 -5.44 -5.37
C SER A 81 -14.41 -6.65 -4.68
N ARG A 82 -14.34 -7.83 -5.32
CA ARG A 82 -14.88 -9.10 -4.79
C ARG A 82 -13.91 -9.87 -3.90
N THR A 83 -12.68 -9.39 -3.72
CA THR A 83 -11.65 -10.07 -2.91
C THR A 83 -11.75 -9.77 -1.42
N GLY A 84 -12.60 -8.81 -1.04
CA GLY A 84 -12.69 -8.30 0.33
C GLY A 84 -11.70 -7.20 0.64
N LEU A 85 -11.01 -6.63 -0.35
CA LEU A 85 -10.22 -5.41 -0.19
C LEU A 85 -11.11 -4.23 0.24
N PRO A 86 -10.76 -3.48 1.29
CA PRO A 86 -11.58 -2.37 1.77
C PRO A 86 -11.37 -1.07 0.98
N VAL A 87 -10.24 -0.94 0.26
CA VAL A 87 -9.90 0.26 -0.52
C VAL A 87 -9.15 -0.13 -1.80
N ILE A 88 -9.62 0.39 -2.93
CA ILE A 88 -9.00 0.19 -4.26
C ILE A 88 -8.85 1.55 -4.93
N GLU A 89 -7.63 1.99 -5.17
CA GLU A 89 -7.35 3.22 -5.90
C GLU A 89 -7.54 3.00 -7.40
N VAL A 90 -8.59 3.63 -7.94
CA VAL A 90 -9.19 3.28 -9.23
C VAL A 90 -8.42 3.89 -10.40
N THR A 91 -8.18 5.20 -10.33
CA THR A 91 -7.63 5.96 -11.46
C THR A 91 -7.12 7.34 -11.02
N SER A 92 -6.64 8.13 -11.97
CA SER A 92 -6.05 9.44 -11.77
C SER A 92 -6.63 10.47 -12.74
N PHE A 93 -7.26 11.52 -12.21
CA PHE A 93 -7.79 12.66 -12.96
C PHE A 93 -6.67 13.67 -13.27
N VAL A 94 -5.62 13.18 -13.92
CA VAL A 94 -4.47 13.94 -14.43
C VAL A 94 -4.66 14.25 -15.91
N SER A 95 -3.81 15.12 -16.45
CA SER A 95 -3.84 15.37 -17.89
C SER A 95 -3.41 14.13 -18.68
N SER A 96 -4.27 13.67 -19.59
CA SER A 96 -3.99 12.59 -20.54
C SER A 96 -2.77 12.84 -21.43
N LYS A 97 -2.36 14.11 -21.60
CA LYS A 97 -1.14 14.47 -22.33
C LYS A 97 0.12 14.03 -21.58
N TRP A 98 0.12 14.13 -20.26
CA TRP A 98 1.27 13.79 -19.42
C TRP A 98 1.24 12.33 -19.00
N VAL A 99 0.04 11.76 -18.80
CA VAL A 99 -0.15 10.38 -18.36
C VAL A 99 -1.19 9.70 -19.26
N PRO A 100 -0.80 9.24 -20.46
CA PRO A 100 -1.73 8.62 -21.41
C PRO A 100 -2.36 7.32 -20.88
N GLN A 101 -1.67 6.61 -19.98
CA GLN A 101 -2.18 5.41 -19.33
C GLN A 101 -3.49 5.66 -18.58
N MET A 102 -3.70 6.88 -18.06
CA MET A 102 -4.86 7.27 -17.26
C MET A 102 -5.87 8.12 -18.05
N ALA A 103 -5.75 8.19 -19.38
CA ALA A 103 -6.59 9.07 -20.21
C ALA A 103 -8.09 8.76 -20.16
N ASP A 104 -8.45 7.53 -19.83
CA ASP A 104 -9.82 6.99 -19.72
C ASP A 104 -10.35 7.03 -18.28
N HIS A 105 -9.80 7.88 -17.42
CA HIS A 105 -10.16 7.97 -16.00
C HIS A 105 -11.67 8.19 -15.76
N THR A 106 -12.36 8.89 -16.65
CA THR A 106 -13.79 9.18 -16.51
C THR A 106 -14.62 7.94 -16.83
N GLU A 107 -14.27 7.25 -17.91
CA GLU A 107 -14.92 6.03 -18.37
C GLU A 107 -14.71 4.89 -17.37
N VAL A 108 -13.49 4.74 -16.83
CA VAL A 108 -13.20 3.75 -15.79
C VAL A 108 -14.03 4.03 -14.53
N MET A 109 -13.99 5.26 -13.99
CA MET A 109 -14.71 5.58 -12.75
C MET A 109 -16.23 5.40 -12.89
N ARG A 110 -16.80 5.67 -14.06
CA ARG A 110 -18.22 5.46 -14.35
C ARG A 110 -18.58 4.00 -14.65
N GLY A 111 -17.62 3.21 -15.13
CA GLY A 111 -17.83 1.86 -15.61
C GLY A 111 -17.76 0.78 -14.54
N ILE A 112 -17.09 1.04 -13.42
CA ILE A 112 -16.92 0.07 -12.33
C ILE A 112 -18.21 -0.16 -11.53
N GLU A 113 -18.37 -1.39 -11.04
CA GLU A 113 -19.38 -1.74 -10.06
C GLU A 113 -18.87 -1.37 -8.65
N GLN A 114 -19.48 -0.36 -8.02
CA GLN A 114 -19.10 0.03 -6.66
C GLN A 114 -19.67 -0.94 -5.63
N TYR A 115 -18.83 -1.86 -5.12
CA TYR A 115 -19.22 -2.86 -4.13
C TYR A 115 -19.49 -2.21 -2.76
N PRO A 116 -20.59 -2.58 -2.08
CA PRO A 116 -20.86 -2.10 -0.73
C PRO A 116 -19.71 -2.43 0.24
N GLY A 117 -19.22 -1.41 0.95
CA GLY A 117 -18.14 -1.55 1.92
C GLY A 117 -16.72 -1.38 1.35
N VAL A 118 -16.58 -1.19 0.02
CA VAL A 118 -15.30 -0.88 -0.63
C VAL A 118 -15.23 0.62 -0.94
N ARG A 119 -14.10 1.25 -0.68
CA ARG A 119 -13.83 2.64 -1.09
C ARG A 119 -12.99 2.70 -2.36
N TYR A 120 -13.29 3.68 -3.19
CA TYR A 120 -12.72 3.82 -4.53
C TYR A 120 -12.02 5.18 -4.72
N PRO A 121 -10.91 5.46 -4.00
CA PRO A 121 -10.21 6.72 -4.13
C PRO A 121 -9.65 6.93 -5.55
N VAL A 122 -9.61 8.19 -5.97
CA VAL A 122 -8.97 8.61 -7.23
C VAL A 122 -8.03 9.79 -7.01
N LEU A 123 -6.94 9.83 -7.77
CA LEU A 123 -5.94 10.90 -7.65
C LEU A 123 -6.42 12.18 -8.32
N THR A 124 -6.39 13.30 -7.60
CA THR A 124 -6.82 14.62 -8.09
C THR A 124 -5.72 15.66 -7.83
N PRO A 125 -4.81 15.91 -8.78
CA PRO A 125 -3.66 16.81 -8.60
C PRO A 125 -4.02 18.30 -8.49
N ASN A 126 -5.21 18.68 -8.94
CA ASN A 126 -5.66 20.07 -9.02
C ASN A 126 -7.18 20.14 -8.97
N ILE A 127 -7.71 21.37 -8.85
CA ILE A 127 -9.14 21.61 -8.69
C ILE A 127 -9.98 21.19 -9.90
N GLN A 128 -9.44 21.27 -11.12
CA GLN A 128 -10.14 20.82 -12.33
C GLN A 128 -10.28 19.29 -12.35
N GLY A 129 -9.22 18.58 -11.99
CA GLY A 129 -9.22 17.12 -11.83
C GLY A 129 -10.18 16.69 -10.73
N PHE A 130 -10.21 17.42 -9.61
CA PHE A 130 -11.18 17.20 -8.53
C PHE A 130 -12.63 17.31 -9.02
N HIS A 131 -13.01 18.41 -9.67
CA HIS A 131 -14.38 18.56 -10.19
C HIS A 131 -14.76 17.48 -11.22
N SER A 132 -13.81 17.08 -12.05
CA SER A 132 -14.00 15.99 -13.01
C SER A 132 -14.21 14.64 -12.32
N ALA A 133 -13.44 14.36 -11.26
CA ALA A 133 -13.59 13.16 -10.44
C ALA A 133 -14.97 13.07 -9.80
N ILE A 134 -15.44 14.17 -9.19
CA ILE A 134 -16.75 14.20 -8.55
C ILE A 134 -17.87 14.04 -9.58
N SER A 135 -17.73 14.68 -10.75
CA SER A 135 -18.68 14.52 -11.86
C SER A 135 -18.67 13.11 -12.49
N ALA A 136 -17.64 12.32 -12.22
CA ALA A 136 -17.54 10.92 -12.60
C ALA A 136 -18.06 9.96 -11.51
N GLY A 137 -18.41 10.47 -10.32
CA GLY A 137 -18.96 9.68 -9.22
C GLY A 137 -17.95 9.27 -8.15
N ALA A 138 -16.76 9.88 -8.11
CA ALA A 138 -15.79 9.63 -7.05
C ALA A 138 -16.32 10.14 -5.70
N THR A 139 -16.17 9.32 -4.66
CA THR A 139 -16.60 9.61 -3.28
C THR A 139 -15.43 9.75 -2.31
N GLU A 140 -14.21 9.50 -2.78
CA GLU A 140 -12.96 9.72 -2.05
C GLU A 140 -11.90 10.16 -3.06
N VAL A 141 -11.02 11.09 -2.67
CA VAL A 141 -9.96 11.59 -3.54
C VAL A 141 -8.61 11.58 -2.84
N SER A 142 -7.53 11.70 -3.60
CA SER A 142 -6.19 11.84 -3.06
C SER A 142 -5.39 12.96 -3.71
N VAL A 143 -4.51 13.57 -2.93
CA VAL A 143 -3.49 14.54 -3.37
C VAL A 143 -2.10 13.97 -3.13
N PHE A 144 -1.12 14.40 -3.90
CA PHE A 144 0.26 13.90 -3.76
C PHE A 144 1.27 15.03 -3.66
N GLY A 145 1.96 15.12 -2.53
CA GLY A 145 3.14 15.95 -2.34
C GLY A 145 4.43 15.15 -2.41
N ALA A 146 5.55 15.83 -2.18
CA ALA A 146 6.87 15.23 -2.07
C ALA A 146 7.66 15.87 -0.92
N ALA A 147 8.54 15.10 -0.30
CA ALA A 147 9.50 15.60 0.68
C ALA A 147 10.78 16.18 0.05
N SER A 148 10.83 16.27 -1.30
CA SER A 148 11.98 16.75 -2.07
C SER A 148 11.55 17.85 -3.03
N GLU A 149 12.24 19.00 -2.97
CA GLU A 149 11.98 20.16 -3.84
C GLU A 149 12.28 19.84 -5.30
N SER A 150 13.40 19.16 -5.56
CA SER A 150 13.79 18.76 -6.91
C SER A 150 12.78 17.76 -7.49
N PHE A 151 12.30 16.81 -6.68
CA PHE A 151 11.27 15.88 -7.13
C PHE A 151 9.95 16.59 -7.44
N SER A 152 9.52 17.53 -6.58
CA SER A 152 8.31 18.34 -6.83
C SER A 152 8.43 19.13 -8.13
N LYS A 153 9.55 19.83 -8.34
CA LYS A 153 9.78 20.60 -9.57
C LYS A 153 9.82 19.72 -10.81
N MET A 154 10.42 18.53 -10.75
CA MET A 154 10.49 17.65 -11.92
C MET A 154 9.16 16.97 -12.24
N ASN A 155 8.33 16.65 -11.25
CA ASN A 155 7.09 15.89 -11.46
C ASN A 155 5.86 16.78 -11.66
N ILE A 156 5.77 17.93 -10.98
CA ILE A 156 4.60 18.82 -11.01
C ILE A 156 4.94 20.27 -11.39
N ASN A 157 6.21 20.54 -11.75
CA ASN A 157 6.68 21.85 -12.20
C ASN A 157 6.38 23.00 -11.23
N CYS A 158 6.43 22.71 -9.92
CA CYS A 158 6.33 23.70 -8.85
C CYS A 158 7.09 23.24 -7.59
N SER A 159 7.36 24.19 -6.70
CA SER A 159 7.90 23.93 -5.36
C SER A 159 6.90 23.18 -4.48
N ILE A 160 7.40 22.68 -3.34
CA ILE A 160 6.54 22.05 -2.34
C ILE A 160 5.50 23.06 -1.83
N GLU A 161 5.90 24.32 -1.60
CA GLU A 161 5.01 25.39 -1.13
C GLU A 161 3.85 25.63 -2.09
N GLU A 162 4.16 25.86 -3.37
CA GLU A 162 3.14 26.07 -4.42
C GLU A 162 2.25 24.84 -4.62
N SER A 163 2.78 23.63 -4.41
CA SER A 163 1.97 22.40 -4.48
C SER A 163 0.94 22.36 -3.35
N MET A 164 1.31 22.80 -2.15
CA MET A 164 0.44 22.80 -0.99
C MET A 164 -0.68 23.82 -1.11
N GLU A 165 -0.42 24.99 -1.70
CA GLU A 165 -1.46 25.98 -2.03
C GLU A 165 -2.52 25.36 -2.96
N LYS A 166 -2.09 24.63 -4.00
CA LYS A 166 -3.01 23.92 -4.92
C LYS A 166 -3.80 22.83 -4.19
N PHE A 167 -3.17 22.10 -3.27
CA PHE A 167 -3.87 21.07 -2.49
C PHE A 167 -4.87 21.67 -1.51
N GLU A 168 -4.58 22.84 -0.94
CA GLU A 168 -5.51 23.54 -0.06
C GLU A 168 -6.83 23.86 -0.75
N ASP A 169 -6.81 24.26 -2.02
CA ASP A 169 -8.02 24.49 -2.81
C ASP A 169 -8.85 23.21 -3.01
N VAL A 170 -8.18 22.10 -3.32
CA VAL A 170 -8.81 20.77 -3.47
C VAL A 170 -9.41 20.33 -2.15
N ILE A 171 -8.64 20.36 -1.05
CA ILE A 171 -9.06 19.89 0.26
C ILE A 171 -10.20 20.74 0.82
N LYS A 172 -10.16 22.07 0.65
CA LYS A 172 -11.28 22.96 1.03
C LYS A 172 -12.54 22.64 0.25
N SER A 173 -12.42 22.35 -1.04
CA SER A 173 -13.57 22.01 -1.89
C SER A 173 -14.15 20.65 -1.53
N ALA A 174 -13.29 19.64 -1.31
CA ALA A 174 -13.68 18.32 -0.84
C ALA A 174 -14.40 18.39 0.51
N ARG A 175 -13.87 19.17 1.46
CA ARG A 175 -14.48 19.37 2.78
C ARG A 175 -15.89 19.97 2.71
N LYS A 176 -16.15 20.92 1.79
CA LYS A 176 -17.49 21.50 1.60
C LYS A 176 -18.52 20.49 1.10
N MET A 177 -18.05 19.36 0.56
CA MET A 177 -18.87 18.31 -0.03
C MET A 177 -18.81 17.01 0.79
N ASP A 178 -18.19 17.06 1.98
CA ASP A 178 -17.95 15.89 2.85
C ASP A 178 -17.20 14.73 2.15
N ILE A 179 -16.32 15.07 1.19
CA ILE A 179 -15.49 14.09 0.48
C ILE A 179 -14.15 13.93 1.22
N PRO A 180 -13.81 12.72 1.70
CA PRO A 180 -12.51 12.45 2.33
C PRO A 180 -11.35 12.62 1.34
N VAL A 181 -10.26 13.19 1.84
CA VAL A 181 -9.01 13.36 1.08
C VAL A 181 -7.88 12.58 1.74
N ARG A 182 -7.19 11.75 0.95
CA ARG A 182 -5.97 11.07 1.34
C ARG A 182 -4.74 11.84 0.82
N GLY A 183 -3.71 11.97 1.65
CA GLY A 183 -2.44 12.59 1.26
C GLY A 183 -1.38 11.54 0.94
N TYR A 184 -0.58 11.79 -0.09
CA TYR A 184 0.65 11.03 -0.37
C TYR A 184 1.87 11.92 -0.19
N VAL A 185 2.96 11.38 0.36
CA VAL A 185 4.27 12.04 0.45
C VAL A 185 5.31 11.18 -0.25
N SER A 186 5.72 11.61 -1.44
CA SER A 186 6.77 10.96 -2.22
C SER A 186 8.16 11.24 -1.65
N CYS A 187 9.13 10.38 -2.00
CA CYS A 187 10.53 10.47 -1.59
C CYS A 187 10.76 10.42 -0.06
N ALA A 188 9.91 9.71 0.68
CA ALA A 188 10.00 9.64 2.14
C ALA A 188 11.30 8.97 2.62
N LEU A 189 11.86 8.03 1.84
CA LEU A 189 13.10 7.32 2.20
C LEU A 189 14.28 7.61 1.28
N GLY A 190 14.13 8.55 0.36
CA GLY A 190 15.15 8.94 -0.59
C GLY A 190 14.56 9.56 -1.86
N CYS A 191 15.35 10.39 -2.51
CA CYS A 191 15.02 11.07 -3.75
C CYS A 191 16.02 10.68 -4.86
N PRO A 192 15.57 10.44 -6.10
CA PRO A 192 16.45 10.15 -7.23
C PRO A 192 17.34 11.35 -7.63
N TYR A 193 17.03 12.56 -7.17
CA TYR A 193 17.74 13.79 -7.52
C TYR A 193 18.60 14.32 -6.36
N GLU A 194 18.04 14.37 -5.15
CA GLU A 194 18.70 14.93 -3.96
C GLU A 194 19.40 13.86 -3.11
N GLY A 195 19.14 12.57 -3.38
CA GLY A 195 19.69 11.47 -2.60
C GLY A 195 18.96 11.32 -1.26
N SER A 196 19.66 11.52 -0.15
CA SER A 196 19.08 11.35 1.18
C SER A 196 18.08 12.46 1.49
N ILE A 197 16.93 12.09 2.04
CA ILE A 197 15.91 13.03 2.53
C ILE A 197 15.87 12.95 4.05
N GLU A 198 15.94 14.10 4.70
CA GLU A 198 15.88 14.20 6.16
C GLU A 198 14.48 13.82 6.68
N PRO A 199 14.36 12.93 7.70
CA PRO A 199 13.08 12.56 8.30
C PRO A 199 12.20 13.74 8.72
N SER A 200 12.81 14.82 9.23
CA SER A 200 12.10 16.04 9.64
C SER A 200 11.38 16.71 8.47
N LYS A 201 11.91 16.63 7.24
CA LYS A 201 11.23 17.14 6.05
C LYS A 201 10.01 16.33 5.67
N VAL A 202 10.09 15.01 5.83
CA VAL A 202 8.92 14.13 5.65
C VAL A 202 7.85 14.45 6.69
N ALA A 203 8.24 14.65 7.95
CA ALA A 203 7.34 15.03 9.04
C ALA A 203 6.67 16.39 8.79
N GLU A 204 7.43 17.40 8.37
CA GLU A 204 6.93 18.74 8.02
C GLU A 204 5.83 18.69 6.95
N VAL A 205 6.09 18.01 5.83
CA VAL A 205 5.14 17.85 4.72
C VAL A 205 3.91 17.04 5.15
N SER A 206 4.11 15.97 5.92
CA SER A 206 3.03 15.12 6.42
C SER A 206 2.11 15.86 7.37
N LYS A 207 2.68 16.60 8.34
CA LYS A 207 1.95 17.45 9.28
C LYS A 207 1.11 18.49 8.55
N ARG A 208 1.67 19.10 7.51
CA ARG A 208 0.97 20.11 6.72
C ARG A 208 -0.24 19.52 5.99
N LEU A 209 -0.07 18.41 5.29
CA LEU A 209 -1.19 17.72 4.62
C LEU A 209 -2.28 17.30 5.63
N TYR A 210 -1.88 16.75 6.77
CA TYR A 210 -2.81 16.36 7.83
C TYR A 210 -3.57 17.59 8.38
N SER A 211 -2.86 18.69 8.65
CA SER A 211 -3.45 19.95 9.15
C SER A 211 -4.39 20.59 8.13
N LEU A 212 -4.12 20.44 6.84
CA LEU A 212 -5.02 20.90 5.77
C LEU A 212 -6.32 20.10 5.72
N GLY A 213 -6.38 18.89 6.28
CA GLY A 213 -7.57 18.07 6.39
C GLY A 213 -7.51 16.72 5.70
N CYS A 214 -6.32 16.26 5.29
CA CYS A 214 -6.16 14.87 4.85
C CYS A 214 -6.37 13.93 6.04
N TYR A 215 -7.21 12.91 5.87
CA TYR A 215 -7.54 11.99 6.96
C TYR A 215 -6.46 10.92 7.20
N GLU A 216 -5.68 10.60 6.15
CA GLU A 216 -4.58 9.63 6.18
C GLU A 216 -3.46 10.11 5.25
N ILE A 217 -2.21 9.89 5.67
CA ILE A 217 -0.98 10.26 4.97
C ILE A 217 -0.19 8.98 4.62
N SER A 218 -0.02 8.72 3.33
CA SER A 218 0.78 7.59 2.81
C SER A 218 2.21 8.02 2.52
N LEU A 219 3.16 7.44 3.25
CA LEU A 219 4.58 7.74 3.19
C LEU A 219 5.27 6.83 2.15
N GLY A 220 5.66 7.42 1.02
CA GLY A 220 6.15 6.70 -0.15
C GLY A 220 7.67 6.59 -0.25
N ASP A 221 8.19 5.37 -0.19
CA ASP A 221 9.50 5.01 -0.73
C ASP A 221 9.41 4.82 -2.25
N THR A 222 9.28 5.95 -2.94
CA THR A 222 8.98 6.04 -4.39
C THR A 222 9.99 5.31 -5.27
N ILE A 223 11.24 5.23 -4.84
CA ILE A 223 12.31 4.58 -5.62
C ILE A 223 12.76 3.25 -5.01
N GLY A 224 12.22 2.85 -3.86
CA GLY A 224 12.49 1.57 -3.21
C GLY A 224 13.88 1.45 -2.57
N VAL A 225 14.53 2.58 -2.26
CA VAL A 225 15.91 2.62 -1.70
C VAL A 225 15.92 2.56 -0.18
N GLY A 226 14.74 2.65 0.44
CA GLY A 226 14.58 2.59 1.87
C GLY A 226 15.07 1.28 2.45
N THR A 227 15.62 1.34 3.66
CA THR A 227 16.01 0.17 4.45
C THR A 227 15.27 0.19 5.79
N PRO A 228 15.21 -0.92 6.53
CA PRO A 228 14.58 -0.95 7.86
C PRO A 228 15.07 0.18 8.78
N GLY A 229 16.37 0.49 8.73
CA GLY A 229 16.95 1.57 9.53
C GLY A 229 16.44 2.96 9.13
N SER A 230 16.33 3.27 7.84
CA SER A 230 15.81 4.57 7.39
C SER A 230 14.29 4.66 7.56
N MET A 231 13.55 3.59 7.29
CA MET A 231 12.11 3.47 7.54
C MET A 231 11.77 3.78 9.00
N LYS A 232 12.50 3.16 9.94
CA LYS A 232 12.29 3.39 11.37
C LYS A 232 12.45 4.88 11.74
N ARG A 233 13.57 5.50 11.36
CA ARG A 233 13.85 6.91 11.68
C ARG A 233 12.84 7.88 11.06
N MET A 234 12.44 7.62 9.81
CA MET A 234 11.42 8.40 9.12
C MET A 234 10.08 8.32 9.86
N LEU A 235 9.66 7.11 10.20
CA LEU A 235 8.41 6.87 10.94
C LEU A 235 8.40 7.50 12.33
N GLU A 236 9.51 7.41 13.08
CA GLU A 236 9.65 8.06 14.39
C GLU A 236 9.42 9.57 14.28
N ALA A 237 10.08 10.23 13.32
CA ALA A 237 9.91 11.67 13.10
C ALA A 237 8.49 12.06 12.67
N VAL A 238 7.84 11.29 11.79
CA VAL A 238 6.46 11.59 11.34
C VAL A 238 5.45 11.39 12.46
N MET A 239 5.61 10.33 13.27
CA MET A 239 4.68 10.00 14.36
C MET A 239 4.74 10.98 15.54
N GLU A 240 5.78 11.80 15.65
CA GLU A 240 5.80 12.94 16.59
C GLU A 240 4.81 14.05 16.19
N GLU A 241 4.45 14.13 14.91
CA GLU A 241 3.69 15.25 14.35
C GLU A 241 2.30 14.86 13.81
N VAL A 242 2.13 13.59 13.40
CA VAL A 242 0.89 13.04 12.85
C VAL A 242 0.48 11.81 13.66
N PRO A 243 -0.81 11.68 14.06
CA PRO A 243 -1.28 10.51 14.77
C PRO A 243 -0.98 9.23 13.99
N VAL A 244 -0.47 8.21 14.67
CA VAL A 244 -0.13 6.91 14.05
C VAL A 244 -1.28 6.27 13.28
N THR A 245 -2.52 6.57 13.69
CA THR A 245 -3.75 6.07 13.08
C THR A 245 -4.03 6.68 11.70
N ALA A 246 -3.43 7.84 11.42
CA ALA A 246 -3.48 8.54 10.14
C ALA A 246 -2.23 8.28 9.27
N VAL A 247 -1.34 7.35 9.65
CA VAL A 247 -0.09 7.07 8.92
C VAL A 247 -0.20 5.76 8.15
N ALA A 248 0.16 5.80 6.87
CA ALA A 248 0.28 4.66 5.96
C ALA A 248 1.68 4.58 5.34
N VAL A 249 2.07 3.41 4.85
CA VAL A 249 3.37 3.20 4.19
C VAL A 249 3.21 2.63 2.80
N HIS A 250 3.95 3.21 1.86
CA HIS A 250 3.99 2.78 0.47
C HIS A 250 5.44 2.44 0.11
N CYS A 251 5.73 1.18 -0.14
CA CYS A 251 7.09 0.70 -0.34
C CYS A 251 7.24 0.06 -1.72
N HIS A 252 8.04 0.66 -2.60
CA HIS A 252 8.43 0.01 -3.84
C HIS A 252 9.47 -1.08 -3.55
N ASP A 253 9.40 -2.18 -4.30
CA ASP A 253 10.31 -3.31 -4.11
C ASP A 253 11.47 -3.32 -5.13
N THR A 254 11.88 -2.15 -5.61
CA THR A 254 12.96 -1.98 -6.60
C THR A 254 14.26 -2.66 -6.16
N TYR A 255 14.57 -2.63 -4.86
CA TYR A 255 15.77 -3.23 -4.26
C TYR A 255 15.46 -4.39 -3.29
N GLY A 256 14.27 -5.01 -3.40
CA GLY A 256 13.89 -6.14 -2.55
C GLY A 256 13.66 -5.79 -1.07
N GLN A 257 13.44 -4.50 -0.76
CA GLN A 257 13.33 -4.00 0.62
C GLN A 257 11.88 -3.82 1.09
N ALA A 258 10.88 -3.93 0.21
CA ALA A 258 9.52 -3.51 0.54
C ALA A 258 8.96 -4.26 1.75
N LEU A 259 9.04 -5.60 1.75
CA LEU A 259 8.54 -6.42 2.87
C LEU A 259 9.29 -6.15 4.18
N ALA A 260 10.61 -5.93 4.12
CA ALA A 260 11.40 -5.63 5.31
C ALA A 260 11.03 -4.25 5.90
N ASN A 261 10.77 -3.27 5.04
CA ASN A 261 10.32 -1.93 5.42
C ASN A 261 8.90 -1.96 5.98
N ILE A 262 7.99 -2.74 5.38
CA ILE A 262 6.63 -2.96 5.88
C ILE A 262 6.67 -3.62 7.27
N LEU A 263 7.47 -4.68 7.44
CA LEU A 263 7.65 -5.33 8.74
C LEU A 263 8.12 -4.32 9.80
N THR A 264 9.08 -3.47 9.43
CA THR A 264 9.58 -2.40 10.30
C THR A 264 8.46 -1.42 10.68
N ALA A 265 7.62 -1.02 9.74
CA ALA A 265 6.49 -0.13 9.99
C ALA A 265 5.48 -0.74 10.97
N LEU A 266 5.16 -2.03 10.79
CA LEU A 266 4.29 -2.78 11.68
C LEU A 266 4.87 -2.90 13.10
N GLN A 267 6.18 -3.14 13.23
CA GLN A 267 6.86 -3.23 14.53
C GLN A 267 6.96 -1.88 15.25
N ASN A 268 7.22 -0.80 14.52
CA ASN A 268 7.44 0.52 15.11
C ASN A 268 6.16 1.05 15.78
N ARG A 269 5.02 0.81 15.13
CA ARG A 269 3.70 1.17 15.67
C ARG A 269 3.44 0.61 17.05
N SER A 270 3.72 -0.68 17.25
CA SER A 270 3.37 -1.36 18.49
C SER A 270 4.28 -0.99 19.67
N ARG A 271 5.49 -0.50 19.38
CA ARG A 271 6.41 0.01 20.40
C ARG A 271 5.96 1.36 20.95
N LEU A 272 5.42 2.22 20.09
CA LEU A 272 4.99 3.56 20.46
C LEU A 272 3.57 3.59 21.08
N HIS A 273 2.71 2.62 20.71
CA HIS A 273 1.33 2.57 21.21
C HIS A 273 0.89 1.15 21.63
N PRO A 274 1.39 0.62 22.76
CA PRO A 274 1.05 -0.73 23.24
C PRO A 274 -0.41 -0.90 23.70
N HIS A 275 -1.16 0.19 23.86
CA HIS A 275 -2.55 0.19 24.38
C HIS A 275 -3.55 0.92 23.46
N GLY A 276 -3.17 1.23 22.22
CA GLY A 276 -4.09 1.84 21.27
C GLY A 276 -5.22 0.89 20.90
N SER A 277 -6.47 1.37 21.02
CA SER A 277 -7.67 0.61 20.71
C SER A 277 -7.64 0.05 19.28
N LEU A 278 -7.47 -1.28 19.17
CA LEU A 278 -8.04 -2.28 18.25
C LEU A 278 -8.43 -1.98 16.78
N ASN A 279 -8.50 -0.75 16.27
CA ASN A 279 -9.22 -0.48 15.03
C ASN A 279 -8.50 0.49 14.08
N GLU A 280 -7.22 0.33 13.78
CA GLU A 280 -6.65 1.15 12.70
C GLU A 280 -5.41 0.53 12.08
N VAL A 281 -5.03 1.04 10.92
CA VAL A 281 -4.53 0.25 9.80
C VAL A 281 -3.17 0.76 9.37
N ALA A 282 -2.20 -0.15 9.19
CA ALA A 282 -1.08 0.17 8.30
C ALA A 282 -1.57 -0.05 6.86
N ALA A 283 -1.91 1.00 6.13
CA ALA A 283 -2.13 0.83 4.70
C ALA A 283 -0.78 0.53 4.06
N VAL A 284 -0.64 -0.69 3.57
CA VAL A 284 0.55 -1.17 2.89
C VAL A 284 0.29 -1.14 1.40
N GLN A 285 1.16 -0.47 0.66
CA GLN A 285 1.16 -0.45 -0.79
C GLN A 285 2.52 -0.97 -1.29
N CYS A 286 2.52 -1.97 -2.17
CA CYS A 286 3.72 -2.53 -2.78
C CYS A 286 3.59 -2.47 -4.30
N GLN A 287 4.50 -1.76 -4.96
CA GLN A 287 4.59 -1.72 -6.42
C GLN A 287 5.75 -2.55 -6.97
N GLY A 288 5.51 -3.13 -8.15
CA GLY A 288 6.56 -3.65 -9.02
C GLY A 288 7.35 -2.50 -9.67
N ALA A 289 8.68 -2.59 -9.58
CA ALA A 289 9.74 -1.83 -10.25
C ALA A 289 9.42 -0.42 -10.82
N ALA A 290 10.17 0.58 -10.31
CA ALA A 290 10.34 1.85 -11.02
C ALA A 290 10.93 1.62 -12.44
N PRO A 291 10.54 2.41 -13.47
CA PRO A 291 10.94 2.20 -14.87
C PRO A 291 12.46 2.30 -15.15
N MET A 292 13.26 2.72 -14.17
CA MET A 292 14.69 2.99 -14.30
C MET A 292 15.59 1.75 -14.07
N CYS A 293 15.02 0.61 -13.68
CA CYS A 293 15.80 -0.61 -13.44
C CYS A 293 15.26 -1.75 -14.31
N GLY A 294 16.07 -2.18 -15.28
CA GLY A 294 15.74 -3.31 -16.15
C GLY A 294 15.57 -4.61 -15.36
N GLY A 295 14.38 -5.16 -15.39
CA GLY A 295 14.05 -6.45 -14.79
C GLY A 295 12.54 -6.58 -14.64
N GLY A 296 11.87 -7.12 -15.66
CA GLY A 296 10.45 -7.46 -15.56
C GLY A 296 10.28 -8.60 -14.55
N VAL A 297 9.62 -8.30 -13.43
CA VAL A 297 9.15 -9.31 -12.48
C VAL A 297 7.72 -8.93 -12.09
N GLU A 298 6.81 -9.86 -12.36
CA GLU A 298 5.35 -9.70 -12.39
C GLU A 298 4.75 -9.30 -11.02
N THR A 299 3.84 -8.33 -11.06
CA THR A 299 2.96 -7.90 -9.95
C THR A 299 2.21 -9.06 -9.30
N LEU A 300 1.96 -10.15 -10.04
CA LEU A 300 1.25 -11.34 -9.56
C LEU A 300 2.08 -12.26 -8.65
N GLN A 301 3.40 -12.26 -8.76
CA GLN A 301 4.26 -13.14 -7.98
C GLN A 301 4.31 -12.76 -6.48
N ARG A 302 3.78 -11.58 -6.12
CA ARG A 302 3.87 -11.00 -4.77
C ARG A 302 2.53 -10.99 -4.00
N LEU A 303 1.40 -11.18 -4.67
CA LEU A 303 0.11 -11.49 -4.01
C LEU A 303 0.13 -12.84 -3.27
N HIS A 304 1.09 -13.73 -3.57
CA HIS A 304 1.29 -14.97 -2.82
C HIS A 304 1.86 -14.77 -1.40
N PHE A 305 2.45 -13.60 -1.09
CA PHE A 305 3.03 -13.33 0.23
C PHE A 305 2.14 -12.52 1.18
N ALA A 306 1.15 -11.78 0.67
CA ALA A 306 0.11 -11.17 1.51
C ALA A 306 -0.65 -12.22 2.37
N PRO A 307 -0.96 -13.43 1.89
CA PRO A 307 -1.47 -14.50 2.76
C PRO A 307 -0.39 -15.20 3.62
N CYS A 308 0.91 -14.98 3.36
CA CYS A 308 1.99 -15.53 4.20
C CYS A 308 2.31 -14.67 5.43
N LEU A 309 1.97 -13.38 5.42
CA LEU A 309 1.86 -12.57 6.63
C LEU A 309 0.46 -12.80 7.21
N LEU A 310 0.37 -13.73 8.17
CA LEU A 310 -0.84 -14.13 8.90
C LEU A 310 -1.45 -12.96 9.72
N TYR A 311 -1.95 -11.92 9.06
CA TYR A 311 -2.81 -10.90 9.66
C TYR A 311 -4.21 -11.05 9.08
N LYS A 312 -5.24 -10.83 9.92
CA LYS A 312 -6.59 -10.64 9.40
C LYS A 312 -6.59 -9.31 8.66
N ALA A 313 -6.54 -9.35 7.33
CA ALA A 313 -7.02 -8.23 6.54
C ALA A 313 -8.52 -8.06 6.88
N GLU A 314 -8.98 -6.82 7.03
CA GLU A 314 -10.41 -6.51 7.11
C GLU A 314 -11.07 -6.97 5.81
N THR A 315 -11.49 -8.23 5.81
CA THR A 315 -12.18 -8.89 4.71
C THR A 315 -13.61 -9.11 5.17
N CYS A 316 -14.55 -8.84 4.28
CA CYS A 316 -15.98 -8.95 4.56
C CYS A 316 -16.31 -10.31 5.22
N PRO A 317 -17.09 -10.34 6.33
CA PRO A 317 -17.49 -11.58 6.99
C PRO A 317 -18.25 -12.57 6.09
N HIS A 318 -18.83 -12.08 4.99
CA HIS A 318 -19.50 -12.91 3.99
C HIS A 318 -18.49 -13.69 3.12
N CYS A 319 -17.40 -13.05 2.68
CA CYS A 319 -16.32 -13.67 1.90
C CYS A 319 -15.55 -14.74 2.70
N GLN A 320 -15.52 -14.63 4.03
CA GLN A 320 -14.94 -15.66 4.91
C GLN A 320 -15.74 -16.98 4.90
N LYS A 321 -17.05 -16.95 4.57
CA LYS A 321 -17.89 -18.15 4.53
C LYS A 321 -17.82 -18.91 3.21
N GLU A 322 -17.46 -18.25 2.11
CA GLU A 322 -17.44 -18.87 0.77
C GLU A 322 -16.09 -19.49 0.38
N GLY A 323 -15.05 -19.38 1.23
CA GLY A 323 -13.80 -20.11 1.00
C GLY A 323 -13.16 -19.81 -0.35
N ALA A 324 -13.08 -18.52 -0.74
CA ALA A 324 -12.46 -18.08 -1.97
C ALA A 324 -10.98 -18.53 -2.03
N ARG A 325 -10.73 -19.68 -2.67
CA ARG A 325 -9.41 -20.17 -3.04
C ARG A 325 -9.13 -19.73 -4.47
N VAL A 326 -8.21 -18.79 -4.65
CA VAL A 326 -7.64 -18.52 -5.97
C VAL A 326 -6.59 -19.60 -6.24
N SER A 327 -6.89 -20.53 -7.14
CA SER A 327 -5.94 -21.50 -7.69
C SER A 327 -5.63 -21.12 -9.13
N ILE A 328 -4.34 -20.90 -9.46
CA ILE A 328 -3.86 -20.63 -10.81
C ILE A 328 -3.12 -21.88 -11.28
N ALA A 329 -3.62 -22.53 -12.33
CA ALA A 329 -2.92 -23.60 -13.03
C ALA A 329 -1.98 -23.03 -14.11
N ASP A 330 -0.88 -23.74 -14.36
CA ASP A 330 0.26 -23.31 -15.18
C ASP A 330 -0.05 -23.03 -16.67
N ASN A 331 0.18 -21.77 -17.10
CA ASN A 331 0.74 -21.28 -18.39
C ASN A 331 -0.16 -20.96 -19.66
N PRO A 332 0.25 -20.05 -20.60
CA PRO A 332 -0.22 -18.63 -20.79
C PRO A 332 -0.78 -18.31 -22.24
N PRO A 333 -1.15 -17.06 -22.71
CA PRO A 333 -0.89 -15.70 -22.19
C PRO A 333 -2.07 -14.70 -22.13
N TRP A 334 -3.34 -15.09 -22.15
CA TRP A 334 -4.44 -14.12 -21.89
C TRP A 334 -5.61 -14.86 -21.27
N LEU A 335 -5.83 -14.63 -19.97
CA LEU A 335 -7.05 -14.85 -19.20
C LEU A 335 -7.98 -15.99 -19.66
N THR A 336 -7.94 -17.12 -18.96
CA THR A 336 -9.12 -17.98 -18.83
C THR A 336 -9.18 -18.52 -17.40
N ALA A 337 -10.28 -18.22 -16.70
CA ALA A 337 -10.63 -18.88 -15.45
C ALA A 337 -12.03 -19.48 -15.61
N THR A 338 -12.12 -20.79 -15.42
CA THR A 338 -13.37 -21.54 -15.42
C THR A 338 -13.83 -21.69 -13.97
N PHE A 339 -15.13 -21.44 -13.70
CA PHE A 339 -15.73 -21.57 -12.39
C PHE A 339 -15.98 -23.05 -12.04
N LEU A 340 -15.59 -23.45 -10.82
CA LEU A 340 -16.20 -24.54 -10.06
C LEU A 340 -16.65 -23.98 -8.71
#